data_AF-A0A1G9EBB1-F1
#
_entry.id   AF-A0A1G9EBB1-F1
#
_cell.length_a   1.000
_cell.length_b   1.000
_cell.length_c   1.000
_cell.angle_alpha   90.00
_cell.angle_beta   90.00
_cell.angle_gamma   90.00
#
_symmetry.space_group_name_H-M   'P 1'
#
loop_
_entity.id
_entity.type
_entity.pdbx_description
1 polymer ?
#
loop_
_entity_poly.entity_id
_entity_poly.type
_entity_poly.pdbx_seq_one_letter_code
_entity_poly.pdbx_strand_id
1 'polypeptide(L)'
;MKKWLGPFAVFMLITSGMGAWWYGRRILFEQEQIATSDAVGHIEHLRIAGDHQPGYWFLHSPQMKARQARSGQAIDFTTSHGDYAAQLQSLVDGTQDALVMPVESYLKYGSGFDYPGVIVASLYGPRTAQPDAHPTAQQQTSDAHVEVIQTSTNAIEVPTLTVLVVNRETVSQKPGQVKLLLKNYFQTLDYYTGHRDEFVQALVQETEMTPQEVEKFLARTDWYDLRENSYELFGVSRNPAEGQPNKLVSTLVQRNSSVDPYRLINSNFLRELLNSEATTFTALTEEAWAQLTTTTVLDAAPVIFQRSTDELDYEDEVLIDQVAERVKQEYPGYRLIVRGHTGLGDEAANLILSQRRAEKVRAQLISRGRLDANQLHAEGVGATQPPTRQADESERAYRLRMPRVEFILAQANPL
;
A
#
# COMPACT_ATOMS: atom_id res chain seq x y z
N MET A 1 -0.40 -0.30 60.78
CA MET A 1 -0.66 -0.37 59.32
C MET A 1 -0.18 -1.70 58.70
N LYS A 2 -0.47 -2.87 59.29
CA LYS A 2 0.05 -4.17 58.82
C LYS A 2 -1.01 -5.23 58.48
N LYS A 3 -2.31 -4.90 58.53
CA LYS A 3 -3.40 -5.87 58.33
C LYS A 3 -4.01 -5.90 56.91
N TRP A 4 -3.53 -5.07 55.98
CA TRP A 4 -4.07 -4.96 54.62
C TRP A 4 -3.12 -5.40 53.49
N LEU A 5 -1.85 -5.73 53.79
CA LEU A 5 -0.88 -6.15 52.77
C LEU A 5 -1.15 -7.56 52.22
N GLY A 6 -1.64 -8.48 53.06
CA GLY A 6 -1.93 -9.86 52.69
C GLY A 6 -2.97 -10.01 51.57
N PRO A 7 -4.19 -9.46 51.72
CA PRO A 7 -5.22 -9.61 50.70
C PRO A 7 -4.90 -8.88 49.40
N PHE A 8 -4.16 -7.76 49.43
CA PHE A 8 -3.79 -7.02 48.22
C PHE A 8 -2.71 -7.75 47.40
N ALA A 9 -1.73 -8.37 48.06
CA ALA A 9 -0.71 -9.18 47.39
C ALA A 9 -1.31 -10.43 46.73
N VAL A 10 -2.31 -11.06 47.37
CA VAL A 10 -3.04 -12.20 46.80
C VAL A 10 -3.88 -11.77 45.59
N PHE A 11 -4.54 -10.61 45.65
CA PHE A 11 -5.27 -10.07 44.51
C PHE A 11 -4.35 -9.76 43.31
N MET A 12 -3.17 -9.17 43.55
CA MET A 12 -2.21 -8.92 42.47
C MET A 12 -1.64 -10.19 41.85
N LEU A 13 -1.40 -11.25 42.64
CA LEU A 13 -0.96 -12.55 42.13
C LEU A 13 -2.04 -13.24 41.29
N ILE A 14 -3.32 -13.09 41.66
CA ILE A 14 -4.44 -13.63 40.90
C ILE A 14 -4.62 -12.87 39.58
N THR A 15 -4.54 -11.53 39.57
CA THR A 15 -4.71 -10.73 38.35
C THR A 15 -3.53 -10.88 37.40
N SER A 16 -2.30 -10.96 37.90
CA SER A 16 -1.12 -11.26 37.07
C SER A 16 -1.12 -12.69 36.57
N GLY A 17 -1.56 -13.67 37.38
CA GLY A 17 -1.76 -15.05 36.96
C GLY A 17 -2.86 -15.19 35.89
N MET A 18 -3.98 -14.47 36.03
CA MET A 18 -5.03 -14.42 35.01
C MET A 18 -4.58 -13.70 33.74
N GLY A 19 -3.79 -12.62 33.85
CA GLY A 19 -3.22 -11.92 32.70
C GLY A 19 -2.23 -12.81 31.94
N ALA A 20 -1.33 -13.48 32.65
CA ALA A 20 -0.39 -14.44 32.07
C ALA A 20 -1.11 -15.68 31.50
N TRP A 21 -2.18 -16.15 32.14
CA TRP A 21 -3.01 -17.24 31.64
C TRP A 21 -3.84 -16.82 30.42
N TRP A 22 -4.38 -15.61 30.38
CA TRP A 22 -5.13 -15.08 29.23
C TRP A 22 -4.21 -14.83 28.03
N TYR A 23 -3.03 -14.26 28.26
CA TYR A 23 -2.02 -14.00 27.23
C TYR A 23 -1.34 -15.28 26.74
N GLY A 24 -0.95 -16.16 27.66
CA GLY A 24 -0.37 -17.47 27.35
C GLY A 24 -1.36 -18.41 26.68
N ARG A 25 -2.65 -18.37 27.05
CA ARG A 25 -3.69 -19.13 26.36
C ARG A 25 -3.87 -18.63 24.93
N ARG A 26 -3.76 -17.34 24.64
CA ARG A 26 -3.82 -16.84 23.24
C ARG A 26 -2.68 -17.41 22.38
N ILE A 27 -1.47 -17.51 22.93
CA ILE A 27 -0.29 -18.08 22.24
C ILE A 27 -0.37 -19.62 22.11
N LEU A 28 -0.88 -20.32 23.14
CA LEU A 28 -1.06 -21.78 23.13
C LEU A 28 -2.24 -22.23 22.27
N PHE A 29 -3.32 -21.45 22.20
CA PHE A 29 -4.48 -21.74 21.33
C PHE A 29 -4.11 -21.65 19.84
N GLU A 30 -3.12 -20.81 19.50
CA GLU A 30 -2.56 -20.74 18.14
C GLU A 30 -1.75 -22.01 17.80
N GLN A 31 -1.02 -22.60 18.74
CA GLN A 31 -0.31 -23.88 18.49
C GLN A 31 -1.26 -25.09 18.42
N GLU A 32 -2.32 -25.14 19.22
CA GLU A 32 -3.29 -26.25 19.18
C GLU A 32 -4.19 -26.21 17.93
N GLN A 33 -4.53 -25.03 17.39
CA GLN A 33 -5.24 -24.93 16.11
C GLN A 33 -4.38 -25.26 14.89
N ILE A 34 -3.06 -25.06 14.96
CA ILE A 34 -2.12 -25.51 13.92
C ILE A 34 -1.97 -27.05 13.93
N ALA A 35 -2.17 -27.69 15.09
CA ALA A 35 -2.01 -29.14 15.25
C ALA A 35 -3.30 -29.96 15.12
N THR A 36 -4.49 -29.35 15.11
CA THR A 36 -5.76 -30.08 15.06
C THR A 36 -6.74 -29.48 14.04
N SER A 37 -6.39 -29.62 12.77
CA SER A 37 -7.40 -29.66 11.71
C SER A 37 -7.06 -30.85 10.82
N ASP A 38 -8.03 -31.75 10.65
CA ASP A 38 -8.00 -32.96 9.83
C ASP A 38 -7.90 -32.65 8.31
N ALA A 39 -7.09 -31.66 7.93
CA ALA A 39 -6.67 -31.40 6.57
C ALA A 39 -5.25 -31.93 6.38
N VAL A 40 -5.08 -33.25 6.45
CA VAL A 40 -3.91 -33.91 5.84
C VAL A 40 -4.14 -33.94 4.31
N GLY A 41 -4.29 -32.76 3.73
CA GLY A 41 -4.05 -32.52 2.31
C GLY A 41 -2.61 -32.01 2.19
N HIS A 42 -1.87 -32.48 1.20
CA HIS A 42 -0.49 -32.04 0.95
C HIS A 42 -0.38 -30.51 1.05
N ILE A 43 0.36 -30.01 2.05
CA ILE A 43 0.75 -28.60 2.13
C ILE A 43 1.84 -28.40 1.09
N GLU A 44 1.63 -27.48 0.15
CA GLU A 44 2.61 -27.13 -0.86
C GLU A 44 3.60 -26.10 -0.29
N HIS A 45 4.89 -26.43 -0.30
CA HIS A 45 5.93 -25.55 0.21
C HIS A 45 6.55 -24.70 -0.91
N LEU A 46 6.62 -23.39 -0.68
CA LEU A 46 7.42 -22.45 -1.48
C LEU A 46 8.66 -22.04 -0.69
N ARG A 47 9.83 -22.34 -1.24
CA ARG A 47 11.12 -21.98 -0.66
C ARG A 47 11.49 -20.59 -1.15
N ILE A 48 11.61 -19.65 -0.22
CA ILE A 48 11.90 -18.25 -0.54
C ILE A 48 13.13 -17.82 0.23
N ALA A 49 14.11 -17.23 -0.46
CA ALA A 49 15.28 -16.65 0.19
C ALA A 49 15.29 -15.13 0.11
N GLY A 50 15.83 -14.49 1.15
CA GLY A 50 16.07 -13.05 1.17
C GLY A 50 17.15 -12.69 2.18
N ASP A 51 17.44 -11.40 2.32
CA ASP A 51 18.28 -10.87 3.39
C ASP A 51 17.44 -10.52 4.64
N HIS A 52 18.11 -10.06 5.70
CA HIS A 52 17.47 -9.72 6.97
C HIS A 52 17.00 -8.27 6.97
N GLN A 53 16.09 -7.91 6.06
CA GLN A 53 15.52 -6.58 5.96
C GLN A 53 14.13 -6.53 6.63
N PRO A 54 13.79 -5.45 7.36
CA PRO A 54 12.52 -5.29 8.06
C PRO A 54 11.28 -5.62 7.22
N GLY A 55 11.29 -5.25 5.94
CA GLY A 55 10.12 -5.44 5.08
C GLY A 55 9.89 -6.85 4.57
N TYR A 56 10.84 -7.78 4.79
CA TYR A 56 10.69 -9.15 4.30
C TYR A 56 9.82 -9.97 5.27
N TRP A 57 9.68 -9.47 6.50
CA TRP A 57 8.86 -10.02 7.57
C TRP A 57 7.44 -10.36 7.16
N PHE A 58 6.82 -9.59 6.26
CA PHE A 58 5.47 -9.88 5.79
C PHE A 58 5.30 -11.32 5.28
N LEU A 59 6.35 -11.91 4.68
CA LEU A 59 6.32 -13.26 4.13
C LEU A 59 6.30 -14.37 5.20
N HIS A 60 6.71 -14.06 6.43
CA HIS A 60 6.74 -15.01 7.56
C HIS A 60 6.02 -14.49 8.81
N SER A 61 5.24 -13.42 8.67
CA SER A 61 4.39 -12.84 9.72
C SER A 61 3.32 -13.83 10.21
N PRO A 62 2.82 -13.68 11.46
CA PRO A 62 1.73 -14.52 11.97
C PRO A 62 0.51 -14.56 11.05
N GLN A 63 0.11 -13.41 10.49
CA GLN A 63 -1.04 -13.35 9.59
C GLN A 63 -0.78 -14.04 8.25
N MET A 64 0.44 -13.92 7.72
CA MET A 64 0.83 -14.65 6.51
C MET A 64 0.81 -16.16 6.73
N LYS A 65 1.40 -16.64 7.85
CA LYS A 65 1.39 -18.05 8.24
C LYS A 65 -0.02 -18.60 8.42
N ALA A 66 -0.91 -17.84 9.05
CA ALA A 66 -2.31 -18.22 9.22
C ALA A 66 -3.06 -18.32 7.87
N ARG A 67 -2.82 -17.38 6.94
CA ARG A 67 -3.42 -17.41 5.59
C ARG A 67 -2.90 -18.58 4.75
N GLN A 68 -1.61 -18.84 4.84
CA GLN A 68 -0.93 -19.99 4.25
C GLN A 68 -1.55 -21.32 4.68
N ALA A 69 -1.61 -21.55 5.99
CA ALA A 69 -2.18 -22.79 6.54
C ALA A 69 -3.63 -23.03 6.08
N ARG A 70 -4.45 -21.97 6.04
CA ARG A 70 -5.86 -22.06 5.56
C ARG A 70 -5.98 -22.30 4.06
N SER A 71 -4.95 -21.99 3.28
CA SER A 71 -4.97 -22.10 1.81
C SER A 71 -4.18 -23.29 1.27
N GLY A 72 -3.62 -24.14 2.15
CA GLY A 72 -2.88 -25.34 1.76
C GLY A 72 -1.49 -25.06 1.20
N GLN A 73 -0.89 -23.91 1.55
CA GLN A 73 0.45 -23.50 1.14
C GLN A 73 1.27 -23.15 2.38
N ALA A 74 2.58 -23.35 2.36
CA ALA A 74 3.53 -22.85 3.35
C ALA A 74 4.69 -22.12 2.67
N ILE A 75 5.27 -21.13 3.35
CA ILE A 75 6.54 -20.53 2.94
C ILE A 75 7.66 -20.98 3.86
N ASP A 76 8.69 -21.57 3.27
CA ASP A 76 9.95 -21.85 3.93
C ASP A 76 10.90 -20.68 3.63
N PHE A 77 10.88 -19.66 4.51
CA PHE A 77 11.71 -18.47 4.35
C PHE A 77 13.11 -18.70 4.89
N THR A 78 14.14 -18.51 4.06
CA THR A 78 15.55 -18.63 4.46
C THR A 78 16.27 -17.30 4.37
N THR A 79 16.79 -16.82 5.50
CA THR A 79 17.57 -15.59 5.58
C THR A 79 19.03 -15.84 5.23
N SER A 80 19.61 -15.02 4.36
CA SER A 80 21.02 -15.08 3.95
C SER A 80 21.69 -13.71 4.06
N HIS A 81 22.99 -13.67 4.33
CA HIS A 81 23.71 -12.43 4.66
C HIS A 81 24.18 -11.69 3.40
N GLY A 82 23.25 -11.27 2.54
CA GLY A 82 23.54 -10.38 1.40
C GLY A 82 24.41 -10.98 0.28
N ASP A 83 24.69 -12.29 0.29
CA ASP A 83 25.34 -12.97 -0.83
C ASP A 83 24.36 -13.18 -1.98
N TYR A 84 24.12 -12.11 -2.74
CA TYR A 84 23.19 -12.12 -3.85
C TYR A 84 23.60 -13.07 -4.97
N ALA A 85 24.89 -13.37 -5.14
CA ALA A 85 25.35 -14.34 -6.13
C ALA A 85 24.96 -15.77 -5.72
N ALA A 86 25.17 -16.14 -4.46
CA ALA A 86 24.73 -17.45 -3.95
C ALA A 86 23.20 -17.59 -3.97
N GLN A 87 22.46 -16.53 -3.64
CA GLN A 87 21.00 -16.53 -3.77
C GLN A 87 20.57 -16.77 -5.22
N LEU A 88 21.17 -16.09 -6.19
CA LEU A 88 20.85 -16.29 -7.61
C LEU A 88 21.22 -17.69 -8.10
N GLN A 89 22.36 -18.23 -7.67
CA GLN A 89 22.71 -19.62 -7.95
C GLN A 89 21.67 -20.59 -7.39
N SER A 90 21.17 -20.34 -6.17
CA SER A 90 20.13 -21.19 -5.56
C SER A 90 18.82 -21.17 -6.37
N LEU A 91 18.53 -20.05 -7.04
CA LEU A 91 17.41 -19.91 -7.97
C LEU A 91 17.68 -20.69 -9.26
N VAL A 92 18.90 -20.65 -9.82
CA VAL A 92 19.30 -21.46 -10.99
C VAL A 92 19.20 -22.96 -10.69
N ASP A 93 19.65 -23.38 -9.51
CA ASP A 93 19.67 -24.78 -9.09
C ASP A 93 18.26 -25.31 -8.74
N GLY A 94 17.24 -24.45 -8.71
CA GLY A 94 15.88 -24.80 -8.29
C GLY A 94 15.77 -25.19 -6.81
N THR A 95 16.78 -24.84 -6.00
CA THR A 95 16.76 -25.07 -4.54
C THR A 95 15.93 -24.01 -3.82
N GLN A 96 15.80 -22.81 -4.40
CA GLN A 96 14.84 -21.79 -4.03
C GLN A 96 13.82 -21.59 -5.16
N ASP A 97 12.56 -21.38 -4.80
CA ASP A 97 11.48 -21.12 -5.76
C ASP A 97 11.36 -19.61 -6.08
N ALA A 98 11.73 -18.76 -5.12
CA ALA A 98 11.75 -17.31 -5.27
C ALA A 98 12.83 -16.64 -4.41
N LEU A 99 13.18 -15.41 -4.78
CA LEU A 99 14.06 -14.52 -4.04
C LEU A 99 13.37 -13.21 -3.74
N VAL A 100 13.69 -12.62 -2.59
CA VAL A 100 13.39 -11.23 -2.26
C VAL A 100 14.69 -10.46 -2.19
N MET A 101 14.81 -9.40 -2.97
CA MET A 101 16.01 -8.58 -3.01
C MET A 101 15.75 -7.18 -3.58
N PRO A 102 16.65 -6.21 -3.34
CA PRO A 102 16.65 -4.95 -4.06
C PRO A 102 16.71 -5.17 -5.58
N VAL A 103 15.92 -4.42 -6.34
CA VAL A 103 15.89 -4.51 -7.82
C VAL A 103 17.28 -4.24 -8.42
N GLU A 104 18.06 -3.36 -7.79
CA GLU A 104 19.42 -3.01 -8.22
C GLU A 104 20.38 -4.19 -8.07
N SER A 105 20.25 -4.95 -6.98
CA SER A 105 21.00 -6.19 -6.77
C SER A 105 20.63 -7.22 -7.84
N TYR A 106 19.35 -7.36 -8.17
CA TYR A 106 18.93 -8.26 -9.25
C TYR A 106 19.50 -7.86 -10.61
N LEU A 107 19.45 -6.57 -10.96
CA LEU A 107 20.02 -6.04 -12.20
C LEU A 107 21.53 -6.29 -12.30
N LYS A 108 22.25 -6.00 -11.21
CA LYS A 108 23.71 -6.12 -11.15
C LYS A 108 24.18 -7.57 -11.23
N TYR A 109 23.68 -8.42 -10.35
CA TYR A 109 24.17 -9.79 -10.20
C TYR A 109 23.45 -10.80 -11.11
N GLY A 110 22.20 -10.54 -11.49
CA GLY A 110 21.39 -11.44 -12.33
C GLY A 110 21.95 -11.66 -13.74
N SER A 111 22.73 -10.71 -14.25
CA SER A 111 23.40 -10.81 -15.56
C SER A 111 24.33 -12.02 -15.66
N GLY A 112 25.00 -12.41 -14.57
CA GLY A 112 25.87 -13.59 -14.51
C GLY A 112 25.13 -14.93 -14.63
N PHE A 113 23.80 -14.91 -14.49
CA PHE A 113 22.93 -16.09 -14.45
C PHE A 113 21.82 -16.04 -15.52
N ASP A 114 21.93 -15.13 -16.50
CA ASP A 114 20.90 -14.86 -17.53
C ASP A 114 19.49 -14.59 -16.94
N TYR A 115 19.44 -13.89 -15.79
CA TYR A 115 18.20 -13.51 -15.11
C TYR A 115 17.24 -14.70 -14.92
N PRO A 116 17.58 -15.64 -14.00
CA PRO A 116 16.94 -16.95 -13.87
C PRO A 116 15.48 -16.89 -13.37
N GLY A 117 15.03 -15.72 -12.94
CA GLY A 117 13.67 -15.47 -12.53
C GLY A 117 13.02 -14.27 -13.22
N VAL A 118 11.76 -14.04 -12.89
CA VAL A 118 11.01 -12.86 -13.29
C VAL A 118 10.44 -12.17 -12.06
N ILE A 119 10.44 -10.84 -12.10
CA ILE A 119 9.83 -9.97 -11.11
C ILE A 119 8.31 -10.08 -11.25
N VAL A 120 7.63 -10.50 -10.19
CA VAL A 120 6.16 -10.69 -10.17
C VAL A 120 5.43 -9.69 -9.30
N ALA A 121 6.12 -9.07 -8.35
CA ALA A 121 5.60 -8.01 -7.47
C ALA A 121 6.76 -7.22 -6.86
N SER A 122 6.46 -6.00 -6.40
CA SER A 122 7.29 -5.27 -5.45
C SER A 122 6.73 -5.45 -4.05
N LEU A 123 7.59 -5.56 -3.05
CA LEU A 123 7.14 -5.65 -1.65
C LEU A 123 7.02 -4.26 -1.02
N TYR A 124 8.05 -3.44 -1.23
CA TYR A 124 8.10 -2.06 -0.78
C TYR A 124 9.15 -1.30 -1.58
N GLY A 125 9.19 0.01 -1.42
CA GLY A 125 10.23 0.84 -2.02
C GLY A 125 10.51 2.09 -1.21
N PRO A 126 11.49 2.90 -1.65
CA PRO A 126 11.68 4.23 -1.10
C PRO A 126 10.36 4.97 -1.22
N ARG A 127 9.98 5.66 -0.13
CA ARG A 127 8.93 6.65 -0.24
C ARG A 127 9.32 7.62 -1.33
N THR A 128 8.55 7.68 -2.41
CA THR A 128 8.86 8.59 -3.50
C THR A 128 8.86 9.99 -2.91
N ALA A 129 10.02 10.64 -2.89
CA ALA A 129 10.10 12.06 -2.61
C ALA A 129 9.27 12.73 -3.69
N GLN A 130 8.09 13.16 -3.29
CA GLN A 130 7.20 13.98 -4.09
C GLN A 130 8.02 15.29 -4.34
N PRO A 131 7.94 15.94 -5.52
CA PRO A 131 8.98 16.84 -6.08
C PRO A 131 9.31 18.15 -5.32
N ASP A 132 9.01 18.26 -4.03
CA ASP A 132 9.20 19.45 -3.19
C ASP A 132 10.49 19.41 -2.37
N ALA A 133 11.59 19.14 -3.05
CA ALA A 133 12.84 19.81 -2.69
C ALA A 133 13.16 20.77 -3.83
N HIS A 134 12.66 22.01 -3.73
CA HIS A 134 13.29 23.11 -4.42
C HIS A 134 14.81 22.97 -4.22
N PRO A 135 15.63 22.86 -5.29
CA PRO A 135 17.06 22.78 -5.14
C PRO A 135 17.51 24.16 -4.66
N THR A 136 17.64 24.33 -3.34
CA THR A 136 18.37 25.45 -2.78
C THR A 136 19.82 25.26 -3.14
N ALA A 137 20.22 26.02 -4.17
CA ALA A 137 21.58 26.32 -4.58
C ALA A 137 22.44 25.15 -5.08
N GLN A 138 22.76 25.24 -6.37
CA GLN A 138 23.97 24.76 -7.05
C GLN A 138 25.05 24.15 -6.14
N GLN A 139 25.22 22.83 -6.22
CA GLN A 139 26.54 22.22 -6.09
C GLN A 139 26.79 21.31 -7.28
N GLN A 140 27.42 21.95 -8.26
CA GLN A 140 28.09 21.33 -9.38
C GLN A 140 29.35 20.65 -8.84
N THR A 141 29.35 19.32 -8.74
CA THR A 141 30.58 18.55 -8.60
C THR A 141 30.60 17.42 -9.62
N SER A 142 31.51 17.61 -10.57
CA SER A 142 32.05 16.66 -11.53
C SER A 142 32.53 15.36 -10.89
N ASP A 143 32.40 14.27 -11.63
CA ASP A 143 33.22 13.05 -11.66
C ASP A 143 33.86 12.48 -10.38
N ALA A 144 33.62 11.18 -10.25
CA ALA A 144 34.43 10.16 -9.59
C ALA A 144 34.35 10.05 -8.06
N HIS A 145 34.29 8.78 -7.64
CA HIS A 145 34.36 8.22 -6.30
C HIS A 145 33.08 8.29 -5.45
N VAL A 146 32.38 7.16 -5.42
CA VAL A 146 31.58 6.73 -4.27
C VAL A 146 32.54 6.58 -3.10
N GLU A 147 32.75 7.68 -2.38
CA GLU A 147 33.40 7.64 -1.08
C GLU A 147 32.36 7.09 -0.09
N VAL A 148 32.63 5.87 0.38
CA VAL A 148 31.93 5.29 1.53
C VAL A 148 32.20 6.21 2.71
N ILE A 149 31.26 7.12 2.99
CA ILE A 149 31.26 7.88 4.23
C ILE A 149 30.90 6.88 5.34
N GLN A 150 31.93 6.23 5.89
CA GLN A 150 31.87 5.64 7.22
C GLN A 150 31.73 6.78 8.23
N THR A 151 30.50 7.21 8.51
CA THR A 151 30.21 8.03 9.69
C THR A 151 29.02 7.46 10.44
N SER A 152 29.28 7.10 11.71
CA SER A 152 28.35 6.77 12.80
C SER A 152 27.36 5.62 12.58
N THR A 153 27.58 4.56 13.36
CA THR A 153 26.56 3.63 13.88
C THR A 153 25.22 4.33 14.10
N ASN A 154 24.16 3.84 13.43
CA ASN A 154 22.74 4.26 13.48
C ASN A 154 22.22 5.19 12.36
N ALA A 155 22.81 5.17 11.17
CA ALA A 155 22.10 5.65 9.98
C ALA A 155 21.12 4.57 9.49
N ILE A 156 19.81 4.83 9.59
CA ILE A 156 18.79 3.95 9.00
C ILE A 156 18.92 4.05 7.47
N GLU A 157 19.34 2.95 6.85
CA GLU A 157 19.53 2.81 5.41
C GLU A 157 18.22 3.19 4.66
N VAL A 158 18.35 3.87 3.52
CA VAL A 158 17.18 4.27 2.73
C VAL A 158 16.62 3.01 2.09
N PRO A 159 15.32 2.70 2.25
CA PRO A 159 14.74 1.53 1.61
C PRO A 159 14.87 1.64 0.09
N THR A 160 15.36 0.57 -0.55
CA THR A 160 15.43 0.45 -2.01
C THR A 160 14.19 -0.28 -2.53
N LEU A 161 13.88 -0.09 -3.81
CA LEU A 161 12.76 -0.80 -4.44
C LEU A 161 13.05 -2.31 -4.39
N THR A 162 12.29 -3.02 -3.55
CA THR A 162 12.49 -4.43 -3.25
C THR A 162 11.47 -5.26 -4.02
N VAL A 163 11.95 -6.26 -4.76
CA VAL A 163 11.15 -7.07 -5.67
C VAL A 163 11.13 -8.54 -5.26
N LEU A 164 10.01 -9.19 -5.54
CA LEU A 164 9.88 -10.65 -5.50
C LEU A 164 10.22 -11.21 -6.88
N VAL A 165 11.33 -11.94 -6.97
CA VAL A 165 11.81 -12.60 -8.17
C VAL A 165 11.49 -14.08 -8.07
N VAL A 166 10.64 -14.60 -8.97
CA VAL A 166 10.26 -16.02 -8.96
C VAL A 166 11.00 -16.75 -10.08
N ASN A 167 11.53 -17.93 -9.78
CA ASN A 167 12.18 -18.79 -10.77
C ASN A 167 11.24 -19.03 -11.98
N ARG A 168 11.78 -18.99 -13.20
CA ARG A 168 10.99 -19.16 -14.44
C ARG A 168 10.29 -20.53 -14.53
N GLU A 169 10.95 -21.58 -14.09
CA GLU A 169 10.38 -22.93 -13.97
C GLU A 169 9.24 -22.96 -12.95
N THR A 170 9.41 -22.33 -11.78
CA THR A 170 8.32 -22.20 -10.77
C THR A 170 7.12 -21.45 -11.35
N VAL A 171 7.34 -20.35 -12.06
CA VAL A 171 6.26 -19.61 -12.76
C VAL A 171 5.52 -20.52 -13.75
N SER A 172 6.24 -21.37 -14.48
CA SER A 172 5.64 -22.27 -15.49
C SER A 172 4.94 -23.49 -14.88
N GLN A 173 5.53 -24.10 -13.85
CA GLN A 173 5.08 -25.38 -13.31
C GLN A 173 4.09 -25.22 -12.14
N LYS A 174 4.25 -24.15 -11.35
CA LYS A 174 3.46 -23.87 -10.15
C LYS A 174 2.76 -22.50 -10.19
N PRO A 175 2.14 -22.06 -11.31
CA PRO A 175 1.55 -20.72 -11.41
C PRO A 175 0.46 -20.47 -10.36
N GLY A 176 -0.32 -21.50 -9.99
CA GLY A 176 -1.32 -21.41 -8.93
C GLY A 176 -0.72 -21.08 -7.57
N GLN A 177 0.46 -21.62 -7.25
CA GLN A 177 1.17 -21.35 -5.99
C GLN A 177 1.72 -19.93 -5.96
N VAL A 178 2.28 -19.45 -7.08
CA VAL A 178 2.75 -18.06 -7.20
C VAL A 178 1.59 -17.06 -7.04
N LYS A 179 0.45 -17.35 -7.67
CA LYS A 179 -0.77 -16.54 -7.53
C LYS A 179 -1.28 -16.52 -6.08
N LEU A 180 -1.28 -17.68 -5.42
CA LEU A 180 -1.73 -17.81 -4.03
C LEU A 180 -0.78 -17.07 -3.06
N LEU A 181 0.53 -17.15 -3.29
CA LEU A 181 1.55 -16.40 -2.57
C LEU A 181 1.24 -14.90 -2.63
N LEU A 182 1.07 -14.36 -3.83
CA LEU A 182 0.80 -12.94 -4.04
C LEU A 182 -0.53 -12.51 -3.42
N LYS A 183 -1.59 -13.33 -3.57
CA LYS A 183 -2.88 -13.08 -2.92
C LYS A 183 -2.73 -12.97 -1.40
N ASN A 184 -2.10 -13.96 -0.77
CA ASN A 184 -1.91 -13.99 0.67
C ASN A 184 -1.01 -12.84 1.14
N TYR A 185 0.02 -12.49 0.37
CA TYR A 185 0.89 -11.36 0.63
C TYR A 185 0.11 -10.04 0.66
N PHE A 186 -0.62 -9.69 -0.40
CA PHE A 186 -1.36 -8.42 -0.46
C PHE A 186 -2.46 -8.33 0.60
N GLN A 187 -3.13 -9.44 0.93
CA GLN A 187 -4.10 -9.46 2.04
C GLN A 187 -3.46 -9.34 3.42
N THR A 188 -2.21 -9.78 3.56
CA THR A 188 -1.42 -9.61 4.79
C THR A 188 -0.97 -8.15 4.90
N LEU A 189 -0.53 -7.57 3.80
CA LEU A 189 -0.15 -6.17 3.72
C LEU A 189 -1.31 -5.26 4.12
N ASP A 190 -2.46 -5.44 3.49
CA ASP A 190 -3.71 -4.71 3.77
C ASP A 190 -4.14 -4.81 5.24
N TYR A 191 -3.99 -5.99 5.85
CA TYR A 191 -4.26 -6.16 7.27
C TYR A 191 -3.35 -5.26 8.12
N TYR A 192 -2.03 -5.33 7.96
CA TYR A 192 -1.10 -4.59 8.82
C TYR A 192 -1.12 -3.08 8.55
N THR A 193 -1.32 -2.65 7.31
CA THR A 193 -1.48 -1.22 7.01
C THR A 193 -2.75 -0.65 7.66
N GLY A 194 -3.83 -1.45 7.77
CA GLY A 194 -5.03 -1.11 8.53
C GLY A 194 -4.93 -1.27 10.05
N HIS A 195 -3.92 -2.00 10.56
CA HIS A 195 -3.71 -2.28 11.99
C HIS A 195 -2.36 -1.73 12.47
N ARG A 196 -2.22 -0.40 12.44
CA ARG A 196 -0.94 0.30 12.66
C ARG A 196 -0.21 -0.11 13.92
N ASP A 197 -0.89 -0.19 15.06
CA ASP A 197 -0.28 -0.53 16.34
C ASP A 197 0.29 -1.96 16.33
N GLU A 198 -0.45 -2.92 15.76
CA GLU A 198 0.02 -4.29 15.61
C GLU A 198 1.20 -4.36 14.64
N PHE A 199 1.16 -3.59 13.56
CA PHE A 199 2.24 -3.53 12.58
C PHE A 199 3.54 -2.98 13.19
N VAL A 200 3.48 -1.87 13.92
CA VAL A 200 4.64 -1.28 14.60
C VAL A 200 5.19 -2.26 15.64
N GLN A 201 4.32 -2.85 16.48
CA GLN A 201 4.74 -3.82 17.49
C GLN A 201 5.42 -5.04 16.86
N ALA A 202 4.90 -5.53 15.75
CA ALA A 202 5.48 -6.69 15.07
C ALA A 202 6.86 -6.38 14.47
N LEU A 203 7.03 -5.20 13.86
CA LEU A 203 8.36 -4.79 13.35
C LEU A 203 9.37 -4.56 14.48
N VAL A 204 8.95 -3.96 15.60
CA VAL A 204 9.82 -3.81 16.79
C VAL A 204 10.31 -5.18 17.30
N GLN A 205 9.43 -6.18 17.30
CA GLN A 205 9.78 -7.54 17.73
C GLN A 205 10.74 -8.24 16.75
N GLU A 206 10.52 -8.08 15.44
CA GLU A 206 11.32 -8.77 14.43
C GLU A 206 12.71 -8.15 14.23
N THR A 207 12.79 -6.82 14.28
CA THR A 207 14.00 -6.09 13.88
C THR A 207 14.88 -5.66 15.04
N GLU A 208 14.41 -5.87 16.27
CA GLU A 208 15.00 -5.35 17.52
C GLU A 208 15.15 -3.81 17.54
N MET A 209 14.57 -3.11 16.55
CA MET A 209 14.57 -1.65 16.47
C MET A 209 13.66 -1.05 17.55
N THR A 210 14.02 0.14 18.02
CA THR A 210 13.13 0.92 18.89
C THR A 210 11.85 1.33 18.14
N PRO A 211 10.72 1.56 18.84
CA PRO A 211 9.50 2.07 18.19
C PRO A 211 9.75 3.33 17.36
N GLN A 212 10.64 4.22 17.81
CA GLN A 212 10.99 5.44 17.07
C GLN A 212 11.75 5.16 15.77
N GLU A 213 12.64 4.16 15.76
CA GLU A 213 13.37 3.75 14.56
C GLU A 213 12.44 3.07 13.56
N VAL A 214 11.52 2.22 14.04
CA VAL A 214 10.46 1.60 13.22
C VAL A 214 9.58 2.66 12.58
N GLU A 215 9.14 3.67 13.34
CA GLU A 215 8.37 4.79 12.80
C GLU A 215 9.14 5.56 11.73
N LYS A 216 10.44 5.82 11.94
CA LYS A 216 11.30 6.47 10.93
C LYS A 216 11.44 5.62 9.66
N PHE A 217 11.58 4.31 9.79
CA PHE A 217 11.64 3.40 8.65
C PHE A 217 10.32 3.43 7.87
N LEU A 218 9.19 3.32 8.58
CA LEU A 218 7.85 3.33 7.97
C LEU A 218 7.52 4.68 7.31
N ALA A 219 7.97 5.79 7.89
CA ALA A 219 7.81 7.12 7.30
C ALA A 219 8.57 7.32 5.98
N ARG A 220 9.57 6.47 5.70
CA ARG A 220 10.42 6.53 4.50
C ARG A 220 10.16 5.39 3.51
N THR A 221 9.15 4.57 3.78
CA THR A 221 8.83 3.38 3.00
C THR A 221 7.44 3.51 2.41
N ASP A 222 7.31 3.19 1.13
CA ASP A 222 6.01 2.97 0.49
C ASP A 222 5.73 1.47 0.41
N TRP A 223 4.54 1.10 0.89
CA TRP A 223 4.01 -0.26 0.91
C TRP A 223 2.93 -0.35 -0.15
N TYR A 224 3.31 -0.81 -1.34
CA TYR A 224 2.42 -0.82 -2.49
C TYR A 224 1.39 -1.94 -2.37
N ASP A 225 0.12 -1.59 -2.14
CA ASP A 225 -1.00 -2.55 -2.15
C ASP A 225 -1.17 -3.22 -3.52
N LEU A 226 -2.10 -4.18 -3.68
CA LEU A 226 -2.28 -4.87 -4.96
C LEU A 226 -2.51 -3.91 -6.13
N ARG A 227 -3.25 -2.81 -5.90
CA ARG A 227 -3.62 -1.84 -6.94
C ARG A 227 -2.46 -0.90 -7.24
N GLU A 228 -1.77 -0.39 -6.24
CA GLU A 228 -0.57 0.43 -6.39
C GLU A 228 0.57 -0.37 -7.04
N ASN A 229 0.78 -1.63 -6.64
CA ASN A 229 1.72 -2.53 -7.33
C ASN A 229 1.33 -2.63 -8.81
N SER A 230 0.09 -3.01 -9.08
CA SER A 230 -0.35 -3.26 -10.43
C SER A 230 -0.25 -2.01 -11.30
N TYR A 231 -0.84 -0.90 -10.88
CA TYR A 231 -0.93 0.31 -11.68
C TYR A 231 0.39 1.09 -11.68
N GLU A 232 0.91 1.49 -10.52
CA GLU A 232 2.05 2.40 -10.47
C GLU A 232 3.36 1.74 -10.90
N LEU A 233 3.58 0.51 -10.42
CA LEU A 233 4.85 -0.17 -10.64
C LEU A 233 4.84 -0.97 -11.95
N PHE A 234 3.77 -1.72 -12.22
CA PHE A 234 3.73 -2.66 -13.34
C PHE A 234 2.92 -2.19 -14.56
N GLY A 235 2.25 -1.03 -14.50
CA GLY A 235 1.42 -0.52 -15.60
C GLY A 235 0.29 -1.48 -15.98
N VAL A 236 -0.38 -2.04 -14.98
CA VAL A 236 -1.53 -2.93 -15.11
C VAL A 236 -2.76 -2.25 -14.53
N SER A 237 -3.71 -1.93 -15.40
CA SER A 237 -5.03 -1.40 -15.04
C SER A 237 -6.15 -2.31 -15.55
N ARG A 238 -7.31 -2.27 -14.88
CA ARG A 238 -8.57 -2.81 -15.41
C ARG A 238 -9.09 -2.00 -16.60
N ASN A 239 -8.76 -0.71 -16.67
CA ASN A 239 -9.17 0.19 -17.76
C ASN A 239 -7.92 0.79 -18.44
N PRO A 240 -7.46 0.23 -19.57
CA PRO A 240 -6.17 0.57 -20.17
C PRO A 240 -6.14 1.89 -20.94
N ALA A 241 -7.25 2.66 -20.97
CA ALA A 241 -7.38 3.88 -21.76
C ALA A 241 -6.56 5.09 -21.24
N GLU A 242 -6.02 5.02 -20.02
CA GLU A 242 -5.20 6.09 -19.44
C GLU A 242 -3.71 5.77 -19.64
N GLY A 243 -2.88 6.78 -19.88
CA GLY A 243 -1.42 6.59 -19.91
C GLY A 243 -0.95 5.98 -18.60
N GLN A 244 -0.43 4.76 -18.64
CA GLN A 244 -0.15 3.99 -17.43
C GLN A 244 1.29 4.26 -16.98
N PRO A 245 1.52 4.80 -15.77
CA PRO A 245 2.85 4.82 -15.20
C PRO A 245 3.37 3.38 -15.09
N ASN A 246 4.64 3.18 -15.39
CA ASN A 246 5.30 1.90 -15.17
C ASN A 246 6.64 2.19 -14.50
N LYS A 247 6.57 2.52 -13.20
CA LYS A 247 7.71 2.95 -12.40
C LYS A 247 8.80 1.86 -12.37
N LEU A 248 8.41 0.57 -12.43
CA LEU A 248 9.38 -0.52 -12.50
C LEU A 248 10.13 -0.50 -13.83
N VAL A 249 9.43 -0.46 -14.97
CA VAL A 249 10.10 -0.38 -16.29
C VAL A 249 10.97 0.87 -16.37
N SER A 250 10.48 2.04 -15.92
CA SER A 250 11.31 3.25 -15.92
C SER A 250 12.56 3.08 -15.05
N THR A 251 12.44 2.43 -13.89
CA THR A 251 13.59 2.13 -13.02
C THR A 251 14.58 1.19 -13.72
N LEU A 252 14.10 0.13 -14.35
CA LEU A 252 14.95 -0.84 -15.09
C LEU A 252 15.68 -0.16 -16.27
N VAL A 253 15.01 0.74 -16.99
CA VAL A 253 15.60 1.52 -18.10
C VAL A 253 16.62 2.54 -17.59
N GLN A 254 16.27 3.34 -16.58
CA GLN A 254 17.18 4.36 -16.01
C GLN A 254 18.46 3.77 -15.45
N ARG A 255 18.39 2.56 -14.89
CA ARG A 255 19.54 1.83 -14.37
C ARG A 255 20.35 1.10 -15.46
N ASN A 256 20.12 1.42 -16.74
CA ASN A 256 20.82 0.89 -17.91
C ASN A 256 20.87 -0.65 -17.93
N SER A 257 19.72 -1.31 -17.72
CA SER A 257 19.62 -2.75 -17.97
C SER A 257 20.03 -3.06 -19.42
N SER A 258 21.01 -3.93 -19.62
CA SER A 258 21.40 -4.45 -20.94
C SER A 258 20.37 -5.41 -21.53
N VAL A 259 19.36 -5.77 -20.73
CA VAL A 259 18.25 -6.67 -21.09
C VAL A 259 16.95 -5.88 -21.18
N ASP A 260 16.14 -6.24 -22.17
CA ASP A 260 14.76 -5.76 -22.32
C ASP A 260 13.99 -5.92 -20.98
N PRO A 261 13.53 -4.81 -20.36
CA PRO A 261 12.80 -4.84 -19.09
C PRO A 261 11.61 -5.80 -19.08
N TYR A 262 10.94 -5.99 -20.22
CA TYR A 262 9.79 -6.88 -20.32
C TYR A 262 10.17 -8.36 -20.24
N ARG A 263 11.45 -8.72 -20.46
CA ARG A 263 11.95 -10.08 -20.20
C ARG A 263 12.13 -10.37 -18.72
N LEU A 264 12.24 -9.34 -17.89
CA LEU A 264 12.47 -9.44 -16.45
C LEU A 264 11.18 -9.39 -15.64
N ILE A 265 10.05 -9.02 -16.25
CA ILE A 265 8.78 -8.77 -15.56
C ILE A 265 7.72 -9.79 -15.99
N ASN A 266 6.93 -10.29 -15.03
CA ASN A 266 5.70 -11.00 -15.31
C ASN A 266 4.53 -10.40 -14.51
N SER A 267 3.78 -9.50 -15.15
CA SER A 267 2.65 -8.80 -14.55
C SER A 267 1.30 -9.52 -14.70
N ASN A 268 1.28 -10.73 -15.30
CA ASN A 268 0.04 -11.47 -15.51
C ASN A 268 -0.60 -11.90 -14.18
N PHE A 269 0.19 -12.27 -13.18
CA PHE A 269 -0.34 -12.62 -11.85
C PHE A 269 -1.07 -11.45 -11.21
N LEU A 270 -0.50 -10.25 -11.27
CA LEU A 270 -1.13 -9.03 -10.76
C LEU A 270 -2.43 -8.73 -11.51
N ARG A 271 -2.44 -8.86 -12.85
CA ARG A 271 -3.65 -8.70 -13.66
C ARG A 271 -4.74 -9.70 -13.28
N GLU A 272 -4.38 -10.96 -13.09
CA GLU A 272 -5.33 -11.99 -12.69
C GLU A 272 -5.89 -11.75 -11.29
N LEU A 273 -5.04 -11.33 -10.33
CA LEU A 273 -5.47 -10.99 -8.98
C LEU A 273 -6.41 -9.79 -9.00
N LEU A 274 -6.04 -8.72 -9.69
CA LEU A 274 -6.89 -7.55 -9.90
C LEU A 274 -8.22 -7.94 -10.53
N ASN A 275 -8.27 -8.85 -11.49
CA ASN A 275 -9.54 -9.26 -12.11
C ASN A 275 -10.35 -10.21 -11.22
N SER A 276 -9.70 -10.91 -10.29
CA SER A 276 -10.34 -11.84 -9.36
C SER A 276 -10.92 -11.17 -8.11
N GLU A 277 -10.46 -9.97 -7.76
CA GLU A 277 -11.18 -9.14 -6.80
C GLU A 277 -12.54 -8.80 -7.40
N ALA A 278 -13.62 -9.32 -6.83
CA ALA A 278 -14.96 -8.89 -7.21
C ALA A 278 -15.00 -7.35 -7.12
N THR A 279 -15.48 -6.67 -8.16
CA THR A 279 -15.93 -5.28 -7.99
C THR A 279 -16.99 -5.31 -6.89
N THR A 280 -16.64 -4.89 -5.67
CA THR A 280 -17.62 -4.71 -4.58
C THR A 280 -18.75 -3.77 -5.02
N PHE A 281 -18.46 -2.92 -6.01
CA PHE A 281 -19.36 -1.93 -6.57
C PHE A 281 -19.74 -2.25 -8.02
N THR A 282 -21.02 -2.50 -8.25
CA THR A 282 -21.61 -2.56 -9.59
C THR A 282 -21.64 -1.16 -10.22
N ALA A 283 -21.55 -1.05 -11.55
CA ALA A 283 -21.76 0.23 -12.21
C ALA A 283 -23.22 0.69 -11.99
N LEU A 284 -23.41 1.95 -11.62
CA LEU A 284 -24.73 2.58 -11.47
C LEU A 284 -24.95 3.58 -12.60
N THR A 285 -26.21 3.73 -13.02
CA THR A 285 -26.63 4.85 -13.89
C THR A 285 -26.71 6.14 -13.09
N GLU A 286 -26.76 7.28 -13.78
CA GLU A 286 -26.95 8.60 -13.15
C GLU A 286 -28.20 8.64 -12.25
N GLU A 287 -29.29 8.04 -12.70
CA GLU A 287 -30.52 7.97 -11.91
C GLU A 287 -30.32 7.14 -10.64
N ALA A 288 -29.59 6.02 -10.72
CA ALA A 288 -29.33 5.18 -9.57
C ALA A 288 -28.38 5.84 -8.57
N TRP A 289 -27.41 6.65 -9.03
CA TRP A 289 -26.58 7.50 -8.17
C TRP A 289 -27.42 8.52 -7.40
N ALA A 290 -28.39 9.15 -8.06
CA ALA A 290 -29.29 10.13 -7.44
C ALA A 290 -30.22 9.54 -6.36
N GLN A 291 -30.44 8.21 -6.36
CA GLN A 291 -31.27 7.52 -5.36
C GLN A 291 -30.47 7.01 -4.15
N LEU A 292 -29.14 7.19 -4.12
CA LEU A 292 -28.36 6.79 -2.97
C LEU A 292 -28.62 7.71 -1.77
N THR A 293 -28.58 7.14 -0.58
CA THR A 293 -28.68 7.92 0.65
C THR A 293 -27.32 8.46 1.02
N THR A 294 -27.18 9.78 0.88
CA THR A 294 -25.99 10.52 1.32
C THR A 294 -26.02 10.62 2.84
N THR A 295 -25.01 10.05 3.50
CA THR A 295 -25.00 9.93 4.97
C THR A 295 -24.31 11.12 5.61
N THR A 296 -23.10 11.45 5.15
CA THR A 296 -22.34 12.61 5.64
C THR A 296 -21.28 13.03 4.62
N VAL A 297 -20.86 14.29 4.72
CA VAL A 297 -19.57 14.73 4.16
C VAL A 297 -18.49 14.05 5.00
N LEU A 298 -17.54 13.40 4.34
CA LEU A 298 -16.36 12.83 4.97
C LEU A 298 -15.59 13.98 5.64
N ASP A 299 -15.22 13.80 6.91
CA ASP A 299 -14.46 14.80 7.68
C ASP A 299 -12.99 14.82 7.21
N ALA A 300 -12.79 15.31 5.99
CA ALA A 300 -11.51 15.54 5.35
C ALA A 300 -11.39 17.03 5.03
N ALA A 301 -10.16 17.55 5.02
CA ALA A 301 -9.95 18.90 4.52
C ALA A 301 -10.50 19.00 3.07
N PRO A 302 -11.14 20.10 2.69
CA PRO A 302 -11.58 20.28 1.31
C PRO A 302 -10.36 20.47 0.39
N VAL A 303 -10.42 19.92 -0.82
CA VAL A 303 -9.45 20.22 -1.88
C VAL A 303 -9.76 21.62 -2.42
N ILE A 304 -8.81 22.54 -2.35
CA ILE A 304 -9.03 23.96 -2.67
C ILE A 304 -8.30 24.33 -3.96
N PHE A 305 -9.06 24.58 -5.02
CA PHE A 305 -8.50 24.96 -6.31
C PHE A 305 -8.16 26.46 -6.36
N GLN A 306 -7.04 26.79 -7.01
CA GLN A 306 -6.76 28.16 -7.43
C GLN A 306 -7.86 28.70 -8.38
N ARG A 307 -7.99 30.03 -8.49
CA ARG A 307 -9.08 30.63 -9.28
C ARG A 307 -8.98 30.23 -10.75
N SER A 308 -10.11 29.78 -11.30
CA SER A 308 -10.29 29.47 -12.73
C SER A 308 -9.44 28.33 -13.28
N THR A 309 -8.81 27.51 -12.43
CA THR A 309 -8.08 26.30 -12.84
C THR A 309 -8.75 25.03 -12.30
N ASP A 310 -8.47 23.91 -12.94
CA ASP A 310 -8.74 22.53 -12.49
C ASP A 310 -7.44 21.78 -12.19
N GLU A 311 -6.32 22.49 -12.10
CA GLU A 311 -5.03 21.95 -11.68
C GLU A 311 -5.04 21.70 -10.19
N LEU A 312 -4.58 20.51 -9.80
CA LEU A 312 -4.34 20.10 -8.43
C LEU A 312 -2.89 20.39 -8.11
N ASP A 313 -2.63 20.95 -6.95
CA ASP A 313 -1.27 21.06 -6.45
C ASP A 313 -0.86 19.79 -5.68
N TYR A 314 0.37 19.79 -5.17
CA TYR A 314 0.92 18.69 -4.40
C TYR A 314 0.14 18.40 -3.11
N GLU A 315 -0.30 19.44 -2.40
CA GLU A 315 -0.98 19.30 -1.11
C GLU A 315 -2.35 18.63 -1.32
N ASP A 316 -3.01 18.96 -2.43
CA ASP A 316 -4.23 18.31 -2.88
C ASP A 316 -4.04 16.82 -3.15
N GLU A 317 -2.91 16.40 -3.72
CA GLU A 317 -2.60 15.00 -3.99
C GLU A 317 -2.44 14.16 -2.70
N VAL A 318 -1.79 14.71 -1.68
CA VAL A 318 -1.64 14.05 -0.36
C VAL A 318 -3.00 13.89 0.31
N LEU A 319 -3.84 14.91 0.22
CA LEU A 319 -5.19 14.88 0.77
C LEU A 319 -6.07 13.83 0.07
N ILE A 320 -5.98 13.72 -1.26
CA ILE A 320 -6.67 12.70 -2.05
C ILE A 320 -6.27 11.29 -1.59
N ASP A 321 -4.99 11.08 -1.31
CA ASP A 321 -4.46 9.81 -0.82
C ASP A 321 -5.03 9.46 0.56
N GLN A 322 -5.03 10.41 1.49
CA GLN A 322 -5.60 10.24 2.83
C GLN A 322 -7.10 9.94 2.80
N VAL A 323 -7.85 10.63 1.93
CA VAL A 323 -9.28 10.40 1.73
C VAL A 323 -9.54 8.97 1.27
N ALA A 324 -8.78 8.50 0.29
CA ALA A 324 -8.99 7.18 -0.26
C ALA A 324 -8.67 6.08 0.75
N GLU A 325 -7.56 6.20 1.49
CA GLU A 325 -7.21 5.25 2.56
C GLU A 325 -8.29 5.21 3.63
N ARG A 326 -8.79 6.37 4.04
CA ARG A 326 -9.88 6.44 5.01
C ARG A 326 -11.16 5.77 4.50
N VAL A 327 -11.52 6.00 3.24
CA VAL A 327 -12.69 5.36 2.62
C VAL A 327 -12.53 3.84 2.57
N LYS A 328 -11.35 3.32 2.24
CA LYS A 328 -11.08 1.88 2.27
C LYS A 328 -11.23 1.30 3.69
N GLN A 329 -10.62 1.95 4.67
CA GLN A 329 -10.50 1.42 6.04
C GLN A 329 -11.79 1.56 6.85
N GLU A 330 -12.40 2.74 6.80
CA GLU A 330 -13.58 3.07 7.62
C GLU A 330 -14.89 2.78 6.89
N TYR A 331 -14.90 2.77 5.55
CA TYR A 331 -16.12 2.75 4.73
C TYR A 331 -16.07 1.79 3.51
N PRO A 332 -15.65 0.51 3.66
CA PRO A 332 -15.39 -0.40 2.54
C PRO A 332 -16.62 -0.76 1.66
N GLY A 333 -17.83 -0.50 2.14
CA GLY A 333 -19.09 -0.72 1.40
C GLY A 333 -19.76 0.57 0.89
N TYR A 334 -19.21 1.74 1.19
CA TYR A 334 -19.78 3.02 0.78
C TYR A 334 -19.25 3.42 -0.59
N ARG A 335 -20.12 4.08 -1.34
CA ARG A 335 -19.77 4.85 -2.53
C ARG A 335 -19.35 6.25 -2.13
N LEU A 336 -18.51 6.86 -2.95
CA LEU A 336 -17.98 8.19 -2.72
C LEU A 336 -18.39 9.12 -3.86
N ILE A 337 -19.14 10.17 -3.52
CA ILE A 337 -19.47 11.26 -4.42
C ILE A 337 -18.42 12.36 -4.20
N VAL A 338 -17.67 12.67 -5.26
CA VAL A 338 -16.71 13.76 -5.34
C VAL A 338 -17.47 14.98 -5.86
N ARG A 339 -17.81 15.92 -4.97
CA ARG A 339 -18.65 17.06 -5.30
C ARG A 339 -17.83 18.32 -5.49
N GLY A 340 -17.90 18.92 -6.67
CA GLY A 340 -17.21 20.16 -7.01
C GLY A 340 -18.08 21.39 -6.80
N HIS A 341 -17.47 22.45 -6.26
CA HIS A 341 -18.09 23.75 -6.04
C HIS A 341 -17.26 24.89 -6.66
N THR A 342 -17.92 26.01 -6.97
CA THR A 342 -17.28 27.25 -7.44
C THR A 342 -17.69 28.45 -6.59
N GLY A 343 -17.04 29.59 -6.83
CA GLY A 343 -17.49 30.89 -6.34
C GLY A 343 -18.65 31.48 -7.15
N LEU A 344 -19.11 32.66 -6.76
CA LEU A 344 -20.12 33.44 -7.48
C LEU A 344 -19.65 33.81 -8.89
N GLY A 345 -20.58 33.95 -9.84
CA GLY A 345 -20.28 34.33 -11.22
C GLY A 345 -21.32 33.80 -12.20
N ASP A 346 -20.89 33.58 -13.44
CA ASP A 346 -21.71 32.97 -14.49
C ASP A 346 -22.07 31.52 -14.13
N GLU A 347 -23.37 31.23 -14.03
CA GLU A 347 -23.88 29.94 -13.54
C GLU A 347 -23.51 28.77 -14.45
N ALA A 348 -23.62 28.95 -15.77
CA ALA A 348 -23.35 27.90 -16.75
C ALA A 348 -21.85 27.55 -16.79
N ALA A 349 -20.99 28.57 -16.81
CA ALA A 349 -19.54 28.38 -16.76
C ALA A 349 -19.09 27.75 -15.43
N ASN A 350 -19.70 28.17 -14.32
CA ASN A 350 -19.42 27.62 -12.99
C ASN A 350 -19.80 26.15 -12.87
N LEU A 351 -20.94 25.74 -13.44
CA LEU A 351 -21.35 24.34 -13.43
C LEU A 351 -20.33 23.46 -14.17
N ILE A 352 -19.92 23.87 -15.37
CA ILE A 352 -18.91 23.16 -16.16
C ILE A 352 -17.58 23.08 -15.40
N LEU A 353 -17.13 24.19 -14.78
CA LEU A 353 -15.88 24.22 -14.03
C LEU A 353 -15.92 23.31 -12.80
N SER A 354 -17.02 23.32 -12.03
CA SER A 354 -17.18 22.42 -10.89
C SER A 354 -17.14 20.95 -11.29
N GLN A 355 -17.77 20.59 -12.41
CA GLN A 355 -17.78 19.23 -12.91
C GLN A 355 -16.37 18.76 -13.27
N ARG A 356 -15.60 19.59 -14.01
CA ARG A 356 -14.21 19.26 -14.38
C ARG A 356 -13.32 19.03 -13.17
N ARG A 357 -13.47 19.86 -12.13
CA ARG A 357 -12.72 19.71 -10.86
C ARG A 357 -13.05 18.40 -10.15
N ALA A 358 -14.33 18.06 -10.07
CA ALA A 358 -14.77 16.79 -9.50
C ALA A 358 -14.24 15.60 -10.30
N GLU A 359 -14.29 15.66 -11.64
CA GLU A 359 -13.76 14.62 -12.52
C GLU A 359 -12.25 14.46 -12.39
N LYS A 360 -11.50 15.56 -12.25
CA LYS A 360 -10.06 15.54 -12.04
C LYS A 360 -9.69 14.81 -10.74
N VAL A 361 -10.36 15.14 -9.63
CA VAL A 361 -10.16 14.49 -8.33
C VAL A 361 -10.55 13.01 -8.39
N ARG A 362 -11.70 12.69 -9.02
CA ARG A 362 -12.11 11.30 -9.26
C ARG A 362 -11.07 10.53 -10.06
N ALA A 363 -10.53 11.13 -11.13
CA ALA A 363 -9.48 10.50 -11.94
C ALA A 363 -8.21 10.26 -11.12
N GLN A 364 -7.83 11.17 -10.21
CA GLN A 364 -6.72 10.93 -9.29
C GLN A 364 -6.99 9.78 -8.32
N LEU A 365 -8.18 9.71 -7.72
CA LEU A 365 -8.57 8.60 -6.83
C LEU A 365 -8.55 7.23 -7.53
N ILE A 366 -8.90 7.20 -8.82
CA ILE A 366 -8.86 5.97 -9.64
C ILE A 366 -7.43 5.64 -10.07
N SER A 367 -6.74 6.60 -10.70
CA SER A 367 -5.40 6.40 -11.26
C SER A 367 -4.38 6.06 -10.20
N ARG A 368 -4.45 6.65 -9.01
CA ARG A 368 -3.57 6.26 -7.89
C ARG A 368 -3.92 4.90 -7.27
N GLY A 369 -4.80 4.14 -7.91
CA GLY A 369 -5.17 2.78 -7.52
C GLY A 369 -5.99 2.71 -6.23
N ARG A 370 -6.43 3.83 -5.66
CA ARG A 370 -6.95 3.81 -4.29
C ARG A 370 -8.44 3.50 -4.20
N LEU A 371 -9.28 3.73 -5.21
CA LEU A 371 -10.70 3.36 -5.16
C LEU A 371 -11.20 2.80 -6.51
N ASP A 372 -12.23 1.95 -6.46
CA ASP A 372 -12.83 1.38 -7.67
C ASP A 372 -13.56 2.47 -8.46
N ALA A 373 -13.44 2.48 -9.80
CA ALA A 373 -14.10 3.47 -10.64
C ALA A 373 -15.63 3.45 -10.49
N ASN A 374 -16.21 2.29 -10.19
CA ASN A 374 -17.63 2.13 -9.90
C ASN A 374 -18.00 2.54 -8.48
N GLN A 375 -17.04 2.72 -7.57
CA GLN A 375 -17.28 3.27 -6.23
C GLN A 375 -17.40 4.80 -6.25
N LEU A 376 -16.94 5.44 -7.33
CA LEU A 376 -16.76 6.88 -7.43
C LEU A 376 -17.72 7.55 -8.42
N HIS A 377 -18.33 8.65 -7.99
CA HIS A 377 -19.13 9.53 -8.83
C HIS A 377 -18.64 10.98 -8.73
N ALA A 378 -18.62 11.71 -9.84
CA ALA A 378 -18.20 13.11 -9.89
C ALA A 378 -19.40 14.01 -10.18
N GLU A 379 -19.67 14.96 -9.29
CA GLU A 379 -20.84 15.82 -9.35
C GLU A 379 -20.44 17.30 -9.23
N GLY A 380 -20.64 18.10 -10.27
CA GLY A 380 -20.47 19.55 -10.23
C GLY A 380 -21.78 20.26 -9.85
N VAL A 381 -21.76 21.10 -8.80
CA VAL A 381 -22.95 21.86 -8.36
C VAL A 381 -22.80 23.39 -8.53
N GLY A 382 -21.70 23.84 -9.14
CA GLY A 382 -21.39 25.26 -9.33
C GLY A 382 -21.38 26.02 -7.99
N ALA A 383 -22.04 27.19 -7.96
CA ALA A 383 -22.12 28.06 -6.77
C ALA A 383 -23.38 27.81 -5.92
N THR A 384 -24.19 26.80 -6.24
CA THR A 384 -25.55 26.63 -5.68
C THR A 384 -25.56 26.15 -4.23
N GLN A 385 -24.47 25.52 -3.78
CA GLN A 385 -24.31 24.99 -2.41
C GLN A 385 -23.10 25.65 -1.72
N PRO A 386 -23.21 26.92 -1.31
CA PRO A 386 -22.11 27.61 -0.63
C PRO A 386 -21.92 27.06 0.79
N PRO A 387 -20.69 27.13 1.35
CA PRO A 387 -20.45 26.64 2.69
C PRO A 387 -21.14 27.56 3.71
N THR A 388 -21.37 27.04 4.92
CA THR A 388 -21.85 27.86 6.04
C THR A 388 -20.84 28.95 6.35
N ARG A 389 -21.33 30.19 6.53
CA ARG A 389 -20.51 31.35 6.89
C ARG A 389 -20.14 31.27 8.38
N GLN A 390 -18.87 31.50 8.70
CA GLN A 390 -18.42 31.54 10.10
C GLN A 390 -18.69 32.92 10.72
N ALA A 391 -18.88 32.98 12.04
CA ALA A 391 -19.36 34.19 12.73
C ALA A 391 -18.46 35.43 12.56
N ASP A 392 -17.14 35.25 12.52
CA ASP A 392 -16.15 36.33 12.43
C ASP A 392 -15.45 36.41 11.06
N GLU A 393 -16.05 35.78 10.05
CA GLU A 393 -15.42 35.63 8.76
C GLU A 393 -15.66 36.83 7.83
N SER A 394 -14.55 37.42 7.38
CA SER A 394 -14.58 38.46 6.34
C SER A 394 -15.19 37.92 5.04
N GLU A 395 -15.88 38.78 4.29
CA GLU A 395 -16.44 38.41 2.97
C GLU A 395 -15.39 37.83 2.01
N ARG A 396 -14.13 38.30 2.11
CA ARG A 396 -13.01 37.77 1.33
C ARG A 396 -12.70 36.32 1.72
N ALA A 397 -12.59 36.02 3.02
CA ALA A 397 -12.31 34.67 3.51
C ALA A 397 -13.45 33.72 3.13
N TYR A 398 -14.71 34.16 3.26
CA TYR A 398 -15.88 33.39 2.85
C TYR A 398 -15.83 32.99 1.38
N ARG A 399 -15.54 33.96 0.50
CA ARG A 399 -15.44 33.73 -0.95
C ARG A 399 -14.29 32.80 -1.34
N LEU A 400 -13.20 32.77 -0.56
CA LEU A 400 -12.07 31.87 -0.81
C LEU A 400 -12.41 30.40 -0.49
N ARG A 401 -13.34 30.16 0.44
CA ARG A 401 -13.81 28.79 0.76
C ARG A 401 -14.92 28.28 -0.16
N MET A 402 -15.51 29.12 -1.00
CA MET A 402 -16.56 28.69 -1.92
C MET A 402 -16.05 27.66 -2.95
N PRO A 403 -14.98 27.94 -3.74
CA PRO A 403 -14.42 26.97 -4.66
C PRO A 403 -13.69 25.85 -3.90
N ARG A 404 -14.27 24.65 -3.92
CA ARG A 404 -13.76 23.49 -3.18
C ARG A 404 -14.26 22.19 -3.82
N VAL A 405 -13.64 21.08 -3.47
CA VAL A 405 -14.22 19.75 -3.64
C VAL A 405 -14.47 19.11 -2.27
N GLU A 406 -15.66 18.56 -2.11
CA GLU A 406 -16.10 17.80 -0.93
C GLU A 406 -16.24 16.31 -1.28
N PHE A 407 -16.05 15.45 -0.29
CA PHE A 407 -16.18 14.01 -0.43
C PHE A 407 -17.40 13.55 0.37
N ILE A 408 -18.37 12.92 -0.27
CA ILE A 408 -19.66 12.59 0.35
C ILE A 408 -19.86 11.09 0.30
N LEU A 409 -20.08 10.50 1.46
CA LEU A 409 -20.35 9.07 1.59
C LEU A 409 -21.82 8.79 1.25
N ALA A 410 -22.02 7.87 0.32
CA ALA A 410 -23.32 7.45 -0.16
C ALA A 410 -23.44 5.93 -0.12
N GLN A 411 -24.62 5.42 0.21
CA GLN A 411 -24.91 3.99 0.17
C GLN A 411 -26.32 3.75 -0.37
N ALA A 412 -26.55 2.55 -0.89
CA ALA A 412 -27.92 2.14 -1.22
C ALA A 412 -28.76 2.17 0.07
N ASN A 413 -30.05 2.53 -0.04
CA ASN A 413 -30.94 2.46 1.10
C ASN A 413 -30.87 1.05 1.72
N PRO A 414 -30.55 0.93 3.02
CA PRO A 414 -30.75 -0.35 3.69
C PRO A 414 -32.24 -0.67 3.59
N LEU A 415 -32.55 -1.80 2.95
CA LEU A 415 -33.92 -2.33 2.83
C LEU A 415 -34.54 -2.56 4.21
#